data_AF-A0A957ZQF8-F1
#
_entry.id   AF-A0A957ZQF8-F1
#
_cell.length_a   1.000
_cell.length_b   1.000
_cell.length_c   1.000
_cell.angle_alpha   90.00
_cell.angle_beta   90.00
_cell.angle_gamma   90.00
#
_symmetry.space_group_name_H-M   'P 1'
#
loop_
_entity.id
_entity.type
_entity.pdbx_description
1 polymer ?
#
loop_
_entity_poly.entity_id
_entity_poly.type
_entity_poly.pdbx_seq_one_letter_code
_entity_poly.pdbx_strand_id
1 'polypeptide(L)'
;MRPLRYSINITLDGCCDHRAGSTDEELHRYWGENLAQADALIFGRVTYEMMEAAWRPQVTGARPDWMEPWMEPFARMIDAAKKYVVSSTLERVDWNGELVRRDDLGEAVRQLKQEPGEGLFVGG
;
A
#
# COMPACT_ATOMS: atom_id res chain seq x y z
N MET A 1 16.38 12.31 -6.22
CA MET A 1 15.02 12.59 -5.71
C MET A 1 14.20 11.34 -5.97
N ARG A 2 13.58 10.75 -4.96
CA ARG A 2 12.71 9.59 -5.12
C ARG A 2 11.49 9.97 -5.97
N PRO A 3 11.16 9.22 -7.05
CA PRO A 3 9.93 9.45 -7.80
C PRO A 3 8.70 9.15 -6.93
N LEU A 4 7.66 9.96 -7.10
CA LEU A 4 6.34 9.73 -6.51
C LEU A 4 5.45 9.14 -7.60
N ARG A 5 5.01 7.90 -7.43
CA ARG A 5 4.18 7.17 -8.38
C ARG A 5 2.77 7.03 -7.84
N TYR A 6 1.79 7.18 -8.72
CA TYR A 6 0.39 6.91 -8.43
C TYR A 6 -0.16 6.02 -9.52
N SER A 7 -0.86 4.97 -9.11
CA SER A 7 -1.66 4.14 -10.00
C SER A 7 -2.86 3.64 -9.20
N ILE A 8 -3.99 3.43 -9.86
CA ILE A 8 -5.20 2.88 -9.26
C ILE A 8 -5.99 2.07 -10.29
N ASN A 9 -6.68 1.02 -9.84
CA ASN A 9 -7.69 0.36 -10.67
C ASN A 9 -8.93 1.27 -10.74
N ILE A 10 -9.46 1.45 -11.95
CA ILE A 10 -10.65 2.27 -12.19
C ILE A 10 -11.54 1.60 -13.23
N THR A 11 -12.84 1.57 -12.97
CA THR A 11 -13.85 1.09 -13.94
C THR A 11 -14.07 2.10 -15.06
N LEU A 12 -14.76 1.70 -16.14
CA LEU A 12 -15.04 2.57 -17.30
C LEU A 12 -15.83 3.84 -16.95
N ASP A 13 -16.68 3.78 -15.92
CA ASP A 13 -17.46 4.91 -15.41
C ASP A 13 -16.73 5.70 -14.31
N GLY A 14 -15.47 5.36 -14.00
CA GLY A 14 -14.64 6.13 -13.09
C GLY A 14 -14.68 5.70 -11.62
N CYS A 15 -15.25 4.54 -11.30
CA CYS A 15 -15.30 4.02 -9.93
C CYS A 15 -13.97 3.35 -9.53
N CYS A 16 -13.44 3.73 -8.37
CA CYS A 16 -12.22 3.16 -7.78
C CYS A 16 -12.50 2.38 -6.48
N ASP A 17 -13.76 2.02 -6.20
CA ASP A 17 -14.10 1.23 -5.03
C ASP A 17 -13.51 -0.18 -5.16
N HIS A 18 -12.79 -0.63 -4.12
CA HIS A 18 -12.19 -1.96 -4.07
C HIS A 18 -13.18 -3.12 -4.22
N ARG A 19 -14.50 -2.88 -4.03
CA ARG A 19 -15.56 -3.87 -4.19
C ARG A 19 -16.17 -3.90 -5.59
N ALA A 20 -15.87 -2.90 -6.41
CA ALA A 20 -16.44 -2.77 -7.76
C ALA A 20 -15.66 -3.57 -8.81
N GLY A 21 -14.37 -3.82 -8.57
CA GLY A 21 -13.50 -4.61 -9.47
C GLY A 21 -13.27 -6.03 -8.99
N SER A 22 -12.92 -6.92 -9.91
CA SER A 22 -12.35 -8.25 -9.62
C SER A 22 -10.85 -8.24 -9.92
N THR A 23 -10.05 -8.88 -9.07
CA THR A 23 -8.62 -9.11 -9.34
C THR A 23 -8.39 -10.54 -9.76
N ASP A 24 -7.82 -10.74 -10.94
CA ASP A 24 -7.29 -12.02 -11.40
C ASP A 24 -5.77 -12.10 -11.22
N GLU A 25 -5.17 -13.23 -11.61
CA GLU A 25 -3.74 -13.46 -11.47
C GLU A 25 -2.90 -12.44 -12.26
N GLU A 26 -3.33 -12.10 -13.48
CA GLU A 26 -2.60 -11.16 -14.35
C GLU A 26 -2.56 -9.77 -13.72
N LEU A 27 -3.72 -9.26 -13.30
CA LEU A 27 -3.81 -7.95 -12.67
C LEU A 27 -3.00 -7.91 -11.37
N HIS A 28 -3.05 -8.97 -10.57
CA HIS A 28 -2.29 -9.05 -9.33
C HIS A 28 -0.78 -9.09 -9.58
N ARG A 29 -0.31 -9.79 -10.61
CA ARG A 29 1.10 -9.78 -11.02
C ARG A 29 1.55 -8.39 -11.47
N TYR A 30 0.73 -7.72 -12.28
CA TYR A 30 0.98 -6.34 -12.69
C TYR A 30 1.16 -5.41 -11.47
N TRP A 31 0.28 -5.52 -10.46
CA TRP A 31 0.40 -4.76 -9.22
C TRP A 31 1.63 -5.14 -8.41
N GLY A 32 1.99 -6.43 -8.39
CA GLY A 32 3.25 -6.94 -7.84
C GLY A 32 4.47 -6.22 -8.42
N GLU A 33 4.58 -6.21 -9.75
CA GLU A 33 5.67 -5.57 -10.49
C GLU A 33 5.68 -4.05 -10.33
N ASN A 34 4.50 -3.43 -10.22
CA ASN A 34 4.38 -1.98 -10.05
C ASN A 34 4.84 -1.54 -8.65
N LEU A 35 4.40 -2.25 -7.61
CA LEU A 35 4.83 -1.99 -6.24
C LEU A 35 6.33 -2.27 -6.03
N ALA A 36 6.90 -3.23 -6.74
CA ALA A 36 8.33 -3.53 -6.67
C ALA A 36 9.23 -2.37 -7.16
N GLN A 37 8.67 -1.33 -7.77
CA GLN A 37 9.40 -0.12 -8.17
C GLN A 37 9.50 0.94 -7.05
N ALA A 38 8.95 0.65 -5.88
CA ALA A 38 8.93 1.53 -4.73
C ALA A 38 9.31 0.77 -3.46
N ASP A 39 10.10 1.44 -2.61
CA ASP A 39 10.52 0.93 -1.32
C ASP A 39 9.67 1.44 -0.16
N ALA A 40 8.74 2.38 -0.43
CA ALA A 40 7.74 2.81 0.53
C ALA A 40 6.38 3.15 -0.10
N LEU A 41 5.34 2.95 0.71
CA LEU A 41 3.94 3.14 0.39
C LEU A 41 3.40 4.34 1.16
N ILE A 42 2.53 5.13 0.54
CA ILE A 42 1.78 6.21 1.18
C ILE A 42 0.30 5.86 1.07
N PHE A 43 -0.35 5.73 2.22
CA PHE A 43 -1.76 5.36 2.34
C PHE A 43 -2.53 6.37 3.18
N GLY A 44 -3.79 6.59 2.86
CA GLY A 44 -4.75 7.12 3.81
C GLY A 44 -5.14 6.06 4.85
N ARG A 45 -5.76 6.50 5.96
CA ARG A 45 -6.23 5.61 7.04
C ARG A 45 -7.02 4.40 6.53
N VAL A 46 -8.03 4.65 5.69
CA VAL A 46 -8.98 3.59 5.26
C VAL A 46 -8.26 2.52 4.45
N THR A 47 -7.44 2.92 3.49
CA THR A 47 -6.67 1.96 2.69
C THR A 47 -5.64 1.21 3.54
N TYR A 48 -4.98 1.89 4.48
CA TYR A 48 -4.06 1.21 5.40
C TYR A 48 -4.78 0.12 6.22
N GLU A 49 -5.92 0.43 6.84
CA GLU A 49 -6.69 -0.53 7.65
C GLU A 49 -7.18 -1.71 6.79
N MET A 50 -7.62 -1.45 5.56
CA MET A 50 -8.03 -2.51 4.63
C MET A 50 -6.87 -3.40 4.21
N MET A 51 -5.72 -2.81 3.85
CA MET A 51 -4.52 -3.56 3.46
C MET A 51 -3.95 -4.35 4.63
N GLU A 52 -3.97 -3.79 5.83
CA GLU A 52 -3.53 -4.47 7.05
C GLU A 52 -4.41 -5.68 7.33
N ALA A 53 -5.74 -5.51 7.28
CA ALA A 53 -6.67 -6.61 7.52
C ALA A 53 -6.54 -7.75 6.51
N ALA A 54 -6.20 -7.44 5.25
CA ALA A 54 -6.07 -8.43 4.19
C ALA A 54 -4.69 -9.10 4.14
N TRP A 55 -3.60 -8.32 4.29
CA TRP A 55 -2.27 -8.78 3.91
C TRP A 55 -1.30 -8.94 5.07
N ARG A 56 -1.63 -8.46 6.27
CA ARG A 56 -0.79 -8.67 7.44
C ARG A 56 -0.73 -10.18 7.76
N PRO A 57 0.48 -10.77 7.86
CA PRO A 57 0.62 -12.18 8.21
C PRO A 57 -0.08 -12.51 9.52
N GLN A 58 -0.77 -13.64 9.56
CA GLN A 58 -1.37 -14.13 10.80
C GLN A 58 -0.28 -14.51 11.79
N VAL A 59 -0.53 -14.31 13.10
CA VAL A 59 0.41 -14.68 14.17
C VAL A 59 0.74 -16.17 14.16
N THR A 60 -0.20 -17.00 13.70
CA THR A 60 -0.03 -18.45 13.53
C THR A 60 0.93 -18.82 12.39
N GLY A 61 1.25 -17.88 11.49
CA GLY A 61 1.97 -18.12 10.24
C GLY A 61 1.15 -18.88 9.19
N ALA A 62 -0.13 -19.17 9.46
CA ALA A 62 -0.99 -19.87 8.53
C ALA A 62 -1.39 -18.95 7.37
N ARG A 63 -1.30 -19.48 6.14
CA ARG A 63 -1.82 -18.80 4.96
C ARG A 63 -3.35 -18.82 5.00
N PRO A 64 -4.05 -17.69 4.74
CA PRO A 64 -5.50 -17.69 4.67
C PRO A 64 -6.03 -18.58 3.55
N ASP A 65 -7.18 -19.22 3.76
CA ASP A 65 -7.80 -20.13 2.77
C ASP A 65 -8.18 -19.44 1.46
N TRP A 66 -8.49 -18.14 1.51
CA TRP A 66 -8.81 -17.34 0.33
C TRP A 66 -7.58 -16.94 -0.49
N MET A 67 -6.37 -17.06 0.08
CA MET A 67 -5.15 -16.62 -0.56
C MET A 67 -4.62 -17.70 -1.50
N GLU A 68 -4.65 -17.39 -2.79
CA GLU A 68 -4.11 -18.24 -3.83
C GLU A 68 -2.56 -18.20 -3.86
N PRO A 69 -1.87 -19.27 -4.30
CA PRO A 69 -0.40 -19.31 -4.33
C PRO A 69 0.26 -18.17 -5.11
N TRP A 70 -0.37 -17.66 -6.16
CA TRP A 70 0.15 -16.55 -6.96
C TRP A 70 0.06 -15.20 -6.24
N MET A 71 -0.71 -15.10 -5.15
CA MET A 71 -0.81 -13.89 -4.34
C MET A 71 0.38 -13.67 -3.40
N GLU A 72 1.08 -14.76 -3.09
CA GLU A 72 2.14 -14.82 -2.09
C GLU A 72 3.29 -13.80 -2.31
N PRO A 73 3.81 -13.57 -3.54
CA PRO A 73 4.84 -12.56 -3.76
C PRO A 73 4.40 -11.14 -3.37
N PHE A 74 3.14 -10.79 -3.67
CA PHE A 74 2.58 -9.49 -3.28
C PHE A 74 2.42 -9.40 -1.77
N ALA A 75 1.89 -10.44 -1.14
CA ALA A 75 1.69 -10.50 0.31
C ALA A 75 3.02 -10.23 1.06
N ARG A 76 4.11 -10.88 0.65
CA ARG A 76 5.43 -10.64 1.25
C ARG A 76 5.95 -9.22 1.01
N MET A 77 5.76 -8.69 -0.19
CA MET A 77 6.24 -7.36 -0.54
C MET A 77 5.48 -6.28 0.23
N ILE A 78 4.15 -6.34 0.27
CA ILE A 78 3.34 -5.36 1.00
C ILE A 78 3.58 -5.46 2.50
N ASP A 79 3.79 -6.67 3.04
CA ASP A 79 4.18 -6.86 4.44
C ASP A 79 5.51 -6.16 4.77
N ALA A 80 6.54 -6.40 3.95
CA ALA A 80 7.87 -5.83 4.13
C ALA A 80 7.95 -4.31 3.90
N ALA A 81 7.13 -3.75 3.01
CA ALA A 81 7.20 -2.35 2.63
C ALA A 81 6.97 -1.39 3.80
N LYS A 82 7.75 -0.30 3.86
CA LYS A 82 7.52 0.81 4.77
C LYS A 82 6.24 1.54 4.37
N LYS A 83 5.36 1.84 5.32
CA LYS A 83 4.06 2.49 5.07
C LYS A 83 4.01 3.83 5.78
N TYR A 84 3.79 4.91 5.04
CA TYR A 84 3.48 6.23 5.59
C TYR A 84 1.97 6.42 5.56
N VAL A 85 1.36 6.42 6.74
CA VAL A 85 -0.10 6.46 6.89
C VAL A 85 -0.51 7.89 7.21
N VAL A 86 -1.24 8.51 6.29
CA VAL A 86 -1.72 9.88 6.44
C VAL A 86 -3.07 9.86 7.15
N SER A 87 -3.14 10.46 8.33
CA SER A 87 -4.38 10.48 9.11
C SER A 87 -4.46 11.67 10.07
N SER A 88 -5.68 12.14 10.32
CA SER A 88 -5.99 13.10 11.38
C SER A 88 -6.63 12.45 12.61
N THR A 89 -7.01 11.17 12.53
CA THR A 89 -7.80 10.48 13.57
C THR A 89 -7.08 9.29 14.19
N LEU A 90 -6.09 8.71 13.52
CA LEU A 90 -5.28 7.64 14.10
C LEU A 90 -4.33 8.24 15.14
N GLU A 91 -4.18 7.57 16.27
CA GLU A 91 -3.19 7.94 17.29
C GLU A 91 -1.85 7.22 17.05
N ARG A 92 -1.90 6.01 16.49
CA ARG A 92 -0.77 5.12 16.23
C ARG A 92 -1.03 4.24 15.00
N VAL A 93 0.06 3.68 14.47
CA VAL A 93 0.06 2.67 13.41
C VAL A 93 1.08 1.58 13.73
N ASP A 94 0.95 0.43 13.08
CA ASP A 94 1.81 -0.75 13.22
C ASP A 94 2.20 -1.22 11.80
N TRP A 95 2.61 -2.47 11.62
CA TRP A 95 2.80 -3.14 10.33
C TRP A 95 3.80 -2.43 9.41
N ASN A 96 4.96 -2.12 9.98
CA ASN A 96 6.01 -1.29 9.38
C ASN A 96 5.50 0.11 8.96
N GLY A 97 4.51 0.61 9.71
CA GLY A 97 3.86 1.89 9.49
C GLY A 97 4.52 3.04 10.24
N GLU A 98 4.39 4.23 9.68
CA GLU A 98 4.71 5.51 10.30
C GLU A 98 3.57 6.48 10.06
N LEU A 99 3.11 7.11 11.13
CA LEU A 99 1.95 7.99 11.08
C LEU A 99 2.37 9.40 10.68
N VAL A 100 1.84 9.86 9.55
CA VAL A 100 1.98 11.23 9.06
C VAL A 100 0.71 11.99 9.40
N ARG A 101 0.85 13.11 10.11
CA ARG A 101 -0.30 13.97 10.41
C ARG A 101 -0.77 14.65 9.13
N ARG A 102 -2.09 14.71 8.95
CA ARG A 102 -2.72 15.28 7.74
C ARG A 102 -2.17 16.66 7.39
N ASP A 103 -1.96 17.50 8.40
CA ASP A 103 -1.51 18.88 8.21
C ASP A 103 -0.04 18.98 7.75
N ASP A 104 0.76 17.95 8.03
CA ASP A 104 2.19 17.86 7.68
C ASP A 104 2.43 17.16 6.34
N LEU A 105 1.39 16.63 5.68
CA LEU A 105 1.49 15.79 4.48
C LEU A 105 2.41 16.38 3.40
N GLY A 106 2.21 17.66 3.08
CA GLY A 106 2.96 18.31 2.01
C GLY A 106 4.45 18.42 2.32
N GLU A 107 4.81 18.66 3.58
CA GLU A 107 6.21 18.70 4.02
C GLU A 107 6.81 17.30 4.07
N ALA A 108 6.10 16.35 4.68
CA ALA A 108 6.54 14.96 4.77
C ALA A 108 6.86 14.38 3.38
N VAL A 109 5.98 14.56 2.38
CA VAL A 109 6.24 14.07 1.02
C VAL A 109 7.46 14.76 0.38
N ARG A 110 7.68 16.05 0.62
CA ARG A 110 8.88 16.74 0.09
C ARG A 110 10.16 16.19 0.72
N GLN A 111 10.16 15.92 2.02
CA GLN A 111 11.29 15.33 2.72
C GLN A 111 11.55 13.90 2.23
N LEU A 112 10.52 13.06 2.16
CA LEU A 112 10.64 11.67 1.68
C LEU A 112 11.23 11.61 0.26
N LYS A 113 10.89 12.58 -0.60
CA LYS A 113 11.47 12.66 -1.96
C LYS A 113 12.96 13.01 -1.97
N GLN A 114 13.49 13.63 -0.93
CA GLN A 114 14.90 13.99 -0.81
C GLN A 114 15.75 12.89 -0.19
N GLU A 115 15.14 11.97 0.55
CA GLU A 115 15.82 10.81 1.15
C GLU A 115 16.32 9.82 0.09
N PRO A 116 17.39 9.04 0.40
CA PRO A 116 17.80 7.91 -0.43
C PRO A 116 16.68 6.86 -0.53
N GLY A 117 16.53 6.24 -1.70
CA GLY A 117 15.56 5.17 -1.93
C GLY A 117 15.18 5.05 -3.40
N GLU A 118 14.37 4.03 -3.72
CA GLU A 118 13.96 3.72 -5.10
C GLU A 118 12.74 4.50 -5.56
N GLY A 119 11.74 4.66 -4.67
CA GLY A 119 10.50 5.34 -5.05
C GLY A 119 9.42 5.30 -3.98
N LEU A 120 8.48 6.22 -4.11
CA LEU A 120 7.28 6.30 -3.28
C LEU A 120 6.08 5.88 -4.12
N PHE A 121 5.25 5.00 -3.60
CA PHE A 121 3.99 4.62 -4.24
C PHE A 121 2.81 5.11 -3.43
N VAL A 122 1.91 5.87 -4.06
CA VAL A 122 0.69 6.38 -3.43
C VAL A 122 -0.46 5.45 -3.77
N GLY A 123 -1.05 4.82 -2.75
CA GLY A 123 -2.13 3.87 -2.91
C GLY A 123 -3.35 4.23 -2.06
N GLY A 124 -3.97 5.37 -2.33
CA GLY A 124 -5.26 5.78 -1.72
C GLY A 124 -5.18 6.20 -0.27
#